data_AF-G9QNP5-F1
#
_entry.id   AF-G9QNP5-F1
#
_cell.length_a   1.000
_cell.length_b   1.000
_cell.length_c   1.000
_cell.angle_alpha   90.00
_cell.angle_beta   90.00
_cell.angle_gamma   90.00
#
_symmetry.space_group_name_H-M   'P 1'
#
loop_
_entity.id
_entity.type
_entity.pdbx_description
1 polymer ?
#
loop_
_entity_poly.entity_id
_entity_poly.type
_entity_poly.pdbx_seq_one_letter_code
_entity_poly.pdbx_strand_id
1 'polypeptide(L)' 'MRETEVYIDTEEIAEFFYGELVKRGFIPNKSEVDELADITFEYLLAKSIIEEDEDEDESE' A
#
# COMPACT_ATOMS: atom_id res chain seq x y z
N MET A 1 1.46 -23.74 -6.49
CA MET A 1 1.08 -22.69 -5.52
C MET A 1 -0.17 -22.03 -6.06
N ARG A 2 -1.13 -21.66 -5.22
CA ARG A 2 -2.25 -20.82 -5.68
C ARG A 2 -1.75 -19.39 -5.56
N GLU A 3 -1.50 -18.75 -6.69
CA GLU A 3 -1.31 -17.30 -6.76
C GLU A 3 -2.70 -16.71 -6.53
N THR A 4 -2.86 -15.97 -5.44
CA THR A 4 -4.07 -15.17 -5.21
C THR A 4 -3.74 -13.79 -5.77
N GLU A 5 -4.51 -13.33 -6.75
CA GLU A 5 -4.44 -11.95 -7.24
C GLU A 5 -4.95 -11.04 -6.11
N VAL A 6 -4.10 -10.11 -5.69
CA VAL A 6 -4.40 -9.14 -4.62
C VAL A 6 -4.24 -7.76 -5.24
N TYR A 7 -5.32 -6.99 -5.24
CA TYR A 7 -5.31 -5.58 -5.58
C TYR A 7 -5.05 -4.80 -4.29
N ILE A 8 -4.09 -3.90 -4.32
CA ILE A 8 -3.72 -3.08 -3.17
C ILE A 8 -3.53 -1.63 -3.63
N ASP A 9 -4.12 -0.70 -2.89
CA ASP A 9 -3.92 0.72 -3.08
C ASP A 9 -3.16 1.33 -1.88
N THR A 10 -2.62 2.53 -2.08
CA THR A 10 -1.86 3.23 -1.03
C THR A 10 -2.76 3.73 0.10
N GLU A 11 -4.05 3.97 -0.15
CA GLU A 11 -5.01 4.40 0.88
C GLU A 11 -5.30 3.28 1.89
N GLU A 12 -5.50 2.05 1.44
CA GLU A 12 -5.71 0.85 2.26
C GLU A 12 -4.48 0.55 3.11
N ILE A 13 -3.28 0.68 2.52
CA ILE A 13 -2.02 0.54 3.25
C ILE A 13 -1.93 1.60 4.36
N ALA A 14 -2.26 2.85 4.05
CA ALA A 14 -2.25 3.94 5.03
C ALA A 14 -3.24 3.68 6.18
N GLU A 15 -4.49 3.32 5.87
CA GLU A 15 -5.51 3.00 6.88
C GLU A 15 -5.09 1.83 7.79
N PHE A 16 -4.49 0.79 7.20
CA PHE A 16 -3.97 -0.34 7.93
C PHE A 16 -2.88 0.09 8.93
N PHE A 17 -1.88 0.85 8.48
CA PHE A 17 -0.82 1.32 9.35
C PHE A 17 -1.33 2.26 10.43
N TYR A 18 -2.23 3.18 10.10
CA TYR A 18 -2.86 4.06 11.08
C TYR A 18 -3.52 3.24 12.20
N GLY A 19 -4.37 2.28 11.85
CA GLY A 19 -5.07 1.43 12.81
C GLY A 19 -4.12 0.60 13.67
N GLU A 20 -3.09 0.00 13.07
CA GLU A 20 -2.10 -0.80 13.78
C GLU A 20 -1.21 0.04 14.72
N LEU A 21 -0.83 1.24 14.31
CA LEU A 21 -0.07 2.19 15.13
C LEU A 21 -0.91 2.66 16.33
N VAL A 22 -2.18 3.01 16.10
CA VAL A 22 -3.11 3.39 17.19
C VAL A 22 -3.31 2.26 18.19
N LYS A 23 -3.51 1.01 17.73
CA LYS A 23 -3.62 -0.17 18.63
C LYS A 23 -2.38 -0.38 19.50
N ARG A 24 -1.20 0.03 19.03
CA ARG A 24 0.07 -0.05 19.77
C ARG A 24 0.33 1.17 20.65
N GLY A 25 -0.59 2.14 20.68
CA GLY A 25 -0.51 3.33 21.53
C GLY A 25 0.23 4.51 20.91
N PHE A 26 0.49 4.48 19.60
CA PHE A 26 1.04 5.63 18.88
C PHE A 26 -0.07 6.60 18.45
N ILE A 27 0.30 7.86 18.25
CA ILE A 27 -0.56 8.89 17.66
C ILE A 27 0.09 9.28 16.32
N PRO A 28 -0.11 8.48 15.27
CA PRO A 28 0.50 8.75 13.98
C PRO A 28 -0.16 9.96 13.32
N ASN A 29 0.64 10.83 12.70
CA ASN A 29 0.09 11.89 11.88
C ASN A 29 -0.27 11.35 10.50
N LYS A 30 -1.35 11.88 9.90
CA LYS A 30 -1.81 11.45 8.57
C LYS A 30 -0.69 11.47 7.53
N SER A 31 0.03 12.58 7.41
CA SER A 31 1.15 12.71 6.47
C SER A 31 2.27 11.69 6.68
N GLU A 32 2.56 11.27 7.92
CA GLU A 32 3.58 10.25 8.17
C GLU A 32 3.10 8.86 7.73
N VAL A 33 1.80 8.60 7.86
CA VAL A 33 1.19 7.33 7.45
C VAL A 33 1.06 7.24 5.93
N ASP A 34 0.69 8.35 5.28
CA ASP A 34 0.62 8.45 3.82
C ASP A 34 2.02 8.17 3.22
N GLU A 35 3.09 8.80 3.74
CA GLU A 35 4.46 8.54 3.31
C GLU A 35 4.91 7.09 3.59
N LEU A 36 4.48 6.50 4.71
CA LEU A 36 4.76 5.08 4.99
C LEU A 36 4.06 4.15 3.99
N ALA A 37 2.86 4.52 3.53
CA ALA A 37 2.14 3.76 2.53
C ALA A 37 2.86 3.79 1.19
N ASP A 38 3.27 4.98 0.73
CA ASP A 38 4.04 5.14 -0.51
C ASP A 38 5.36 4.35 -0.46
N ILE A 39 6.14 4.50 0.61
CA ILE A 39 7.39 3.74 0.81
C ILE A 39 7.13 2.22 0.79
N THR A 40 6.02 1.78 1.40
CA THR A 40 5.68 0.36 1.44
C THR A 40 5.28 -0.14 0.06
N PHE A 41 4.49 0.61 -0.69
CA PHE A 41 4.09 0.28 -2.05
C PHE A 41 5.31 0.16 -2.97
N GLU A 42 6.20 1.15 -2.95
CA GLU A 42 7.48 1.10 -3.68
C GLU A 42 8.33 -0.12 -3.28
N TYR A 43 8.36 -0.45 -1.99
CA TYR A 43 9.08 -1.64 -1.52
C TYR A 43 8.46 -2.94 -2.03
N LEU A 44 7.13 -3.05 -2.09
CA LEU A 44 6.43 -4.21 -2.62
C LEU A 44 6.67 -4.37 -4.14
N LEU A 45 6.65 -3.26 -4.90
CA LEU A 45 7.04 -3.22 -6.31
C LEU A 45 8.50 -3.68 -6.50
N ALA A 46 9.42 -3.12 -5.71
CA ALA A 46 10.85 -3.47 -5.78
C ALA A 46 11.14 -4.94 -5.41
N LYS A 47 10.23 -5.60 -4.69
CA LYS A 47 10.30 -7.03 -4.38
C LYS A 47 9.58 -7.92 -5.39
N SER A 48 8.98 -7.33 -6.43
CA SER A 48 8.13 -8.03 -7.40
C SER A 48 7.02 -8.84 -6.69
N ILE A 49 6.48 -8.28 -5.61
CA ILE A 49 5.34 -8.85 -4.87
C ILE A 49 4.03 -8.36 -5.52
N ILE A 50 4.02 -7.11 -5.97
CA ILE A 50 2.94 -6.49 -6.73
C ILE A 50 3.51 -5.96 -8.05
N GLU A 51 2.63 -5.73 -9.01
CA GLU A 51 2.89 -5.08 -10.28
C GLU A 51 1.93 -3.89 -10.38
N GLU A 52 2.38 -2.79 -10.96
CA GLU A 52 1.53 -1.63 -11.20
C GLU A 52 0.63 -1.97 -12.39
N ASP A 53 -0.69 -1.88 -12.22
CA ASP A 53 -1.66 -2.07 -13.31
C ASP A 53 -1.52 -0.88 -14.29
N GLU A 54 -0.58 -0.98 -15.24
CA GLU A 54 -0.39 0.01 -16.32
C GLU A 54 -1.47 -0.12 -17.43
N ASP A 55 -2.34 -1.14 -17.35
CA ASP A 55 -3.29 -1.52 -18.41
C ASP A 55 -4.60 -0.69 -18.48
N GLU A 56 -4.81 0.30 -17.58
CA GLU A 56 -6.01 1.16 -17.64
C GLU A 56 -5.92 2.34 -18.63
N ASP A 57 -4.74 2.61 -19.22
CA ASP A 57 -4.50 3.76 -20.11
C ASP A 57 -4.26 3.43 -21.60
N GLU A 58 -4.57 2.21 -22.08
CA GLU A 58 -4.55 1.86 -23.53
C GLU A 58 -5.94 1.79 -24.18
N SER A 59 -6.97 2.38 -23.57
CA SER A 59 -8.32 2.48 -24.16
C SER A 59 -8.67 3.90 -24.60
N GLU A 60 -8.43 4.15 -25.90
CA GLU A 60 -8.89 5.26 -26.79
C GLU A 60 -7.99 6.50 -27.02
#